data_AF-A0A3Q7H6F7-F1
#
_entry.id   AF-A0A3Q7H6F7-F1
#
_cell.length_a   1.000
_cell.length_b   1.000
_cell.length_c   1.000
_cell.angle_alpha   90.00
_cell.angle_beta   90.00
_cell.angle_gamma   90.00
#
_symmetry.space_group_name_H-M   'P 1'
#
loop_
_entity.id
_entity.type
_entity.pdbx_description
1 polymer ?
#
loop_
_entity_poly.entity_id
_entity_poly.type
_entity_poly.pdbx_seq_one_letter_code
_entity_poly.pdbx_strand_id
1 'polypeptide(L)'
;MDHYKYKAADEGYFTQQAIRAGYIASPDHSQHQPADMREAIVREIEKERVREKIIAEEIARRRMVESEVRRELVMERQLAKQSGEGLSPCSSSSSLPFLKQQRKELHLHR
;
A
#
# COMPACT_ATOMS: atom_id res chain seq x y z
N MET A 1 -66.60 20.47 16.94
CA MET A 1 -65.19 20.50 17.38
C MET A 1 -64.51 19.39 16.61
N ASP A 2 -64.09 19.71 15.39
CA ASP A 2 -63.68 18.70 14.43
C ASP A 2 -62.21 18.34 14.65
N HIS A 3 -61.96 17.05 14.79
CA HIS A 3 -60.64 16.47 14.96
C HIS A 3 -59.80 16.75 13.70
N TYR A 4 -58.93 17.75 13.76
CA TYR A 4 -57.85 17.92 12.79
C TYR A 4 -56.91 16.72 12.90
N LYS A 5 -57.19 15.67 12.13
CA LYS A 5 -56.21 14.63 11.81
C LYS A 5 -55.09 15.33 11.03
N TYR A 6 -53.97 15.57 11.71
CA TYR A 6 -52.70 15.89 11.05
C TYR A 6 -52.49 14.86 9.95
N LYS A 7 -52.59 15.31 8.69
CA LYS A 7 -52.08 14.54 7.57
C LYS A 7 -50.57 14.46 7.77
N ALA A 8 -50.03 13.24 7.82
CA ALA A 8 -48.59 13.03 7.73
C ALA A 8 -48.08 13.87 6.57
N ALA A 9 -47.03 14.66 6.83
CA ALA A 9 -46.46 15.57 5.84
C ALA A 9 -46.25 14.80 4.53
N ASP A 10 -46.79 15.34 3.44
CA ASP A 10 -46.53 14.85 2.10
C ASP A 10 -45.01 15.01 1.87
N GLU A 11 -44.25 13.93 2.08
CA GLU A 11 -42.80 13.95 1.94
C GLU A 11 -42.49 14.35 0.50
N GLY A 12 -42.00 15.58 0.32
CA GLY A 12 -41.76 16.13 -1.02
C GLY A 12 -40.86 15.23 -1.86
N TYR A 13 -41.04 15.27 -3.18
CA TYR A 13 -40.29 14.45 -4.14
C TYR A 13 -38.77 14.46 -3.91
N PHE A 14 -38.22 15.62 -3.51
CA PHE A 14 -36.81 15.76 -3.20
C PHE A 14 -36.39 14.96 -1.95
N THR A 15 -37.23 14.95 -0.91
CA THR A 15 -37.05 14.15 0.30
C THR A 15 -37.10 12.66 -0.03
N GLN A 16 -38.07 12.22 -0.84
CA GLN A 16 -38.16 10.81 -1.25
C GLN A 16 -36.96 10.36 -2.09
N GLN A 17 -36.45 11.23 -2.98
CA GLN A 17 -35.20 10.97 -3.71
C GLN A 17 -34.02 10.83 -2.77
N ALA A 18 -33.90 11.71 -1.77
CA ALA A 18 -32.82 11.68 -0.80
C ALA A 18 -32.86 10.41 0.08
N ILE A 19 -34.05 9.92 0.46
CA ILE A 19 -34.22 8.64 1.17
C ILE A 19 -33.78 7.48 0.26
N ARG A 20 -34.25 7.45 -0.99
CA ARG A 20 -33.94 6.37 -1.95
C ARG A 20 -32.45 6.30 -2.28
N ALA A 21 -31.79 7.47 -2.35
CA ALA A 21 -30.36 7.58 -2.59
C ALA A 21 -29.51 7.39 -1.32
N GLY A 22 -30.13 7.21 -0.14
CA GLY A 22 -29.43 6.96 1.12
C GLY A 22 -28.78 8.19 1.76
N TYR A 23 -29.12 9.41 1.29
CA TYR A 23 -28.62 10.66 1.88
C TYR A 23 -29.30 11.01 3.20
N ILE A 24 -30.54 10.53 3.40
CA ILE A 24 -31.27 10.67 4.66
C ILE A 24 -31.82 9.32 5.08
N ALA A 25 -31.68 9.01 6.37
CA ALA A 25 -32.23 7.80 6.94
C ALA A 25 -33.77 7.91 6.92
N SER A 26 -34.42 6.91 6.32
CA SER A 26 -35.86 6.73 6.45
C SER A 26 -36.21 6.68 7.95
N PRO A 27 -37.29 7.34 8.42
CA PRO A 27 -37.71 7.28 9.82
C PRO A 27 -37.87 5.83 10.32
N ASP A 28 -38.25 4.94 9.41
CA ASP A 28 -38.49 3.51 9.65
C ASP A 28 -37.23 2.63 9.55
N HIS A 29 -36.05 3.21 9.29
CA HIS A 29 -34.77 2.49 9.25
C HIS A 29 -33.95 2.62 10.54
N SER A 30 -34.52 3.30 11.54
CA SER A 30 -33.94 3.42 12.89
C SER A 30 -34.20 2.20 13.78
N GLN A 31 -34.70 1.09 13.22
CA GLN A 31 -34.88 -0.18 13.93
C GLN A 31 -33.81 -1.19 13.56
N HIS A 32 -32.56 -0.90 13.92
CA HIS A 32 -31.64 -2.00 14.21
C HIS A 32 -32.16 -2.69 15.48
N GLN A 33 -32.68 -3.90 15.33
CA GLN A 33 -33.33 -4.65 16.39
C GLN A 33 -32.37 -4.91 17.57
N PRO A 34 -32.85 -5.04 18.82
CA PRO A 34 -32.01 -5.38 19.97
C PRO A 34 -31.31 -6.76 19.86
N ALA A 35 -31.69 -7.60 18.90
CA ALA A 35 -30.98 -8.84 18.54
C ALA A 35 -29.58 -8.59 17.94
N ASP A 36 -29.32 -7.39 17.39
CA ASP A 36 -28.06 -7.04 16.73
C ASP A 36 -26.91 -6.69 17.67
N MET A 37 -27.15 -6.39 18.95
CA MET A 37 -26.04 -5.95 19.82
C MET A 37 -25.01 -7.04 20.07
N ARG A 38 -25.46 -8.29 20.25
CA ARG A 38 -24.54 -9.43 20.42
C ARG A 38 -23.74 -9.69 19.15
N GLU A 39 -24.39 -9.61 17.99
CA GLU A 39 -23.73 -9.78 16.71
C GLU A 39 -22.75 -8.64 16.42
N ALA A 40 -23.12 -7.40 16.73
CA ALA A 40 -22.24 -6.23 16.61
C ALA A 40 -21.00 -6.37 17.50
N ILE A 41 -21.16 -6.85 18.74
CA ILE A 41 -20.02 -7.11 19.64
C ILE A 41 -19.12 -8.19 19.04
N VAL A 42 -19.68 -9.30 18.56
CA VAL A 42 -18.89 -10.39 17.93
C VAL A 42 -18.15 -9.88 16.69
N ARG A 43 -18.80 -9.10 15.84
CA ARG A 43 -18.20 -8.50 14.65
C ARG A 43 -17.07 -7.54 15.01
N GLU A 44 -17.23 -6.73 16.06
CA GLU A 44 -16.18 -5.80 16.50
C GLU A 44 -14.96 -6.56 17.04
N ILE A 45 -15.17 -7.63 17.82
CA ILE A 45 -14.09 -8.50 18.30
C ILE A 45 -13.37 -9.17 17.13
N GLU A 46 -14.12 -9.70 16.17
CA GLU A 46 -13.53 -10.38 15.01
C GLU A 46 -12.74 -9.40 14.13
N LYS A 47 -13.27 -8.18 13.94
CA LYS A 47 -12.57 -7.10 13.25
C LYS A 47 -11.25 -6.77 13.94
N GLU A 48 -11.21 -6.73 15.27
CA GLU A 48 -9.97 -6.50 16.01
C GLU A 48 -8.95 -7.63 15.81
N ARG A 49 -9.39 -8.89 15.87
CA ARG A 49 -8.52 -10.04 15.60
C ARG A 49 -7.90 -10.00 14.21
N VAL A 50 -8.68 -9.62 13.20
CA VAL A 50 -8.18 -9.48 11.83
C VAL A 50 -7.16 -8.34 11.75
N ARG A 51 -7.40 -7.20 12.40
CA ARG A 51 -6.46 -6.08 12.46
C ARG A 51 -5.13 -6.51 13.09
N GLU A 52 -5.18 -7.15 14.25
CA GLU A 52 -4.00 -7.63 14.96
C GLU A 52 -3.20 -8.64 14.11
N LYS A 53 -3.90 -9.57 13.45
CA LYS A 53 -3.26 -10.56 12.57
C LYS A 53 -2.51 -9.90 11.42
N ILE A 54 -3.15 -8.94 10.73
CA ILE A 54 -2.54 -8.23 9.60
C ILE A 54 -1.29 -7.47 10.07
N ILE A 55 -1.38 -6.78 11.20
CA ILE A 55 -0.25 -6.01 11.76
C ILE A 55 0.90 -6.95 12.13
N ALA A 56 0.62 -8.05 12.84
CA ALA A 56 1.63 -8.99 13.26
C ALA A 56 2.34 -9.66 12.07
N GLU A 57 1.57 -10.07 11.06
CA GLU A 57 2.10 -10.67 9.84
C GLU A 57 2.97 -9.68 9.05
N GLU A 58 2.52 -8.43 8.90
CA GLU A 58 3.30 -7.39 8.23
C GLU A 58 4.58 -7.03 8.98
N ILE A 59 4.54 -6.99 10.32
CA ILE A 59 5.74 -6.79 11.15
C ILE A 59 6.72 -7.95 10.94
N ALA A 60 6.25 -9.20 10.94
CA ALA A 60 7.10 -10.36 10.73
C ALA A 60 7.75 -10.32 9.34
N ARG A 61 6.97 -10.03 8.30
CA ARG A 61 7.43 -9.88 6.92
C ARG A 61 8.49 -8.78 6.78
N ARG A 62 8.25 -7.61 7.38
CA ARG A 62 9.22 -6.50 7.39
C ARG A 62 10.51 -6.87 8.10
N ARG A 63 10.42 -7.48 9.29
CA ARG A 63 11.60 -7.90 10.07
C ARG A 63 12.47 -8.90 9.32
N MET A 64 11.87 -9.83 8.57
CA MET A 64 12.60 -10.77 7.73
C MET A 64 13.47 -10.01 6.71
N VAL A 65 12.87 -9.10 5.94
CA VAL A 65 13.58 -8.30 4.93
C VAL A 65 14.63 -7.39 5.57
N GLU A 66 14.29 -6.71 6.66
CA GLU A 66 15.23 -5.83 7.37
C GLU A 66 16.45 -6.59 7.92
N SER A 67 16.27 -7.86 8.32
CA SER A 67 17.38 -8.69 8.80
C SER A 67 18.35 -9.05 7.66
N GLU A 68 17.83 -9.31 6.46
CA GLU A 68 18.63 -9.57 5.26
C GLU A 68 19.40 -8.31 4.84
N VAL A 69 18.72 -7.17 4.74
CA VAL A 69 19.34 -5.88 4.38
C VAL A 69 20.44 -5.52 5.39
N ARG A 70 20.19 -5.72 6.69
CA ARG A 70 21.19 -5.44 7.73
C ARG A 70 22.41 -6.35 7.60
N ARG A 71 22.20 -7.63 7.29
CA ARG A 71 23.29 -8.58 7.03
C ARG A 71 24.09 -8.14 5.80
N GLU A 72 23.43 -7.77 4.71
CA GLU A 72 24.06 -7.33 3.46
C GLU A 72 24.89 -6.06 3.68
N LEU A 73 24.35 -5.04 4.34
CA LEU A 73 25.08 -3.81 4.66
C LEU A 73 26.31 -4.04 5.55
N VAL A 74 26.23 -4.99 6.49
CA VAL A 74 27.39 -5.37 7.30
C VAL A 74 28.46 -6.05 6.45
N MET A 75 28.07 -6.96 5.56
CA MET A 75 29.00 -7.63 4.63
C MET A 75 29.62 -6.63 3.65
N GLU A 76 28.85 -5.73 3.06
CA GLU A 76 29.36 -4.68 2.16
C GLU A 76 30.38 -3.78 2.86
N ARG A 77 30.09 -3.32 4.09
CA ARG A 77 31.04 -2.54 4.90
C ARG A 77 32.31 -3.32 5.24
N GLN A 78 32.21 -4.63 5.45
CA GLN A 78 33.39 -5.47 5.69
C GLN A 78 34.22 -5.63 4.41
N LEU A 79 33.58 -5.90 3.28
CA LEU A 79 34.24 -6.01 1.97
C LEU A 79 34.91 -4.69 1.58
N ALA A 80 34.25 -3.55 1.79
CA ALA A 80 34.84 -2.22 1.53
C ALA A 80 36.07 -1.92 2.41
N LYS A 81 36.09 -2.42 3.65
CA LYS A 81 37.25 -2.30 4.54
C LYS A 81 38.38 -3.27 4.19
N GLN A 82 38.05 -4.46 3.67
CA GLN A 82 39.02 -5.43 3.17
C GLN A 82 39.58 -5.02 1.79
N SER A 83 38.81 -4.31 0.97
CA SER A 83 39.26 -3.71 -0.29
C SER A 83 40.07 -2.42 -0.10
N GLY A 84 40.68 -2.25 1.08
CA GLY A 84 41.57 -1.14 1.44
C GLY A 84 42.89 -1.10 0.67
N GLU A 85 42.93 -1.62 -0.55
CA GLU A 85 43.95 -1.34 -1.57
C GLU A 85 43.25 -1.12 -2.92
N GLY A 86 42.95 0.14 -3.25
CA GLY A 86 43.26 0.62 -4.59
C GLY A 86 42.17 1.06 -5.55
N LEU A 87 40.90 1.29 -5.18
CA LEU A 87 39.94 1.90 -6.12
C LEU A 87 39.27 3.15 -5.54
N SER A 88 39.94 4.28 -5.80
CA SER A 88 39.41 5.63 -5.67
C SER A 88 38.12 5.79 -6.50
N PRO A 89 37.02 6.34 -5.94
CA PRO A 89 35.85 6.67 -6.73
C PRO A 89 36.15 7.90 -7.59
N CYS A 90 36.39 7.66 -8.88
CA CYS A 90 36.55 8.66 -9.94
C CYS A 90 37.65 9.72 -9.71
N SER A 91 38.84 9.43 -10.25
CA SER A 91 39.72 10.46 -10.80
C SER A 91 40.39 9.98 -12.09
N SER A 92 39.87 10.48 -13.21
CA SER A 92 40.52 10.80 -14.50
C SER A 92 41.56 9.84 -15.11
N SER A 93 41.19 9.28 -16.27
CA SER A 93 41.98 9.10 -17.51
C SER A 93 43.39 8.48 -17.44
N SER A 94 43.58 7.29 -18.01
CA SER A 94 44.55 7.08 -19.11
C SER A 94 44.58 5.63 -19.64
N SER A 95 44.53 5.54 -20.97
CA SER A 95 45.06 4.47 -21.84
C SER A 95 44.72 2.99 -21.55
N LEU A 96 43.84 2.42 -22.37
CA LEU A 96 43.85 0.98 -22.69
C LEU A 96 44.80 0.76 -23.89
N PRO A 97 45.98 0.13 -23.72
CA PRO A 97 46.75 -0.33 -24.85
C PRO A 97 46.26 -1.74 -25.24
N PHE A 98 46.21 -1.96 -26.56
CA PHE A 98 46.52 -3.25 -27.16
C PHE A 98 45.42 -4.34 -27.08
N LEU A 99 44.39 -4.20 -27.91
CA LEU A 99 43.91 -5.35 -28.68
C LEU A 99 44.27 -5.11 -30.15
N LYS A 100 45.44 -5.61 -30.54
CA LYS A 100 45.85 -5.73 -31.94
C LYS A 100 45.01 -6.81 -32.63
N GLN A 101 44.88 -6.63 -33.95
CA GLN A 101 44.54 -7.62 -34.97
C GLN A 101 43.02 -7.92 -35.05
N GLN A 102 42.31 -7.59 -36.12
CA GLN A 102 42.63 -7.98 -37.50
C GLN A 102 42.33 -6.89 -38.53
N ARG A 103 43.33 -6.63 -39.37
CA ARG A 103 43.27 -5.85 -40.60
C ARG A 103 43.13 -6.83 -41.78
N LYS A 104 41.98 -6.84 -42.44
CA LYS A 104 41.70 -7.27 -43.83
C LYS A 104 40.34 -6.65 -44.17
N GLU A 105 40.04 -5.93 -45.24
CA GLU A 105 40.67 -5.49 -46.47
C GLU A 105 39.76 -4.33 -46.93
N LEU A 106 40.26 -3.10 -47.06
CA LEU A 106 39.53 -2.03 -47.75
C LEU A 106 40.02 -2.04 -49.20
N HIS A 107 39.32 -2.75 -50.06
CA HIS A 107 39.45 -2.55 -51.50
C HIS A 107 38.85 -1.17 -51.83
N LEU A 108 39.77 -0.23 -51.96
CA LEU A 108 39.60 1.03 -52.68
C LEU A 108 39.16 0.70 -54.12
N HIS A 109 37.97 1.17 -54.51
CA HIS A 109 37.68 1.44 -55.91
C HIS A 109 37.37 2.91 -56.08
N ARG A 110 38.06 3.44 -57.08
CA ARG A 110 38.19 4.80 -57.55
C ARG A 110 36.87 5.38 -58.06
#